data_AF-A0A936JIZ2-F1
#
_entry.id   AF-A0A936JIZ2-F1
#
_cell.length_a   1.000
_cell.length_b   1.000
_cell.length_c   1.000
_cell.angle_alpha   90.00
_cell.angle_beta   90.00
_cell.angle_gamma   90.00
#
_symmetry.space_group_name_H-M   'P 1'
#
loop_
_entity.id
_entity.type
_entity.pdbx_description
1 polymer ?
#
loop_
_entity_poly.entity_id
_entity_poly.type
_entity_poly.pdbx_seq_one_letter_code
_entity_poly.pdbx_strand_id
1 'polypeptide(L)'
;MIEIEKLLQELNSQLESPTPDSSGGTSSGSLSSSRPLKRIRRRDPGYNLEAQLEKLTGGVNLSVLPGMTSYNSLQLLAEIGTDMSRWLTEKHFTSWLGLSPGSHSSGKKKGKNRTKRLGTNASTILRIAARNIGRSKTALGSFYRRISTIKDAPTAITATARKLAVLIYNLLKFKKNIMSLVRKNMKTVITS
;
A
#
# COMPACT_ATOMS: atom_id res chain seq x y z
N MET A 1 -8.99 7.50 13.28
CA MET A 1 -7.52 7.40 13.20
C MET A 1 -6.97 6.22 13.99
N ILE A 2 -7.58 5.87 15.14
CA ILE A 2 -7.25 4.71 16.00
C ILE A 2 -7.03 3.40 15.22
N GLU A 3 -7.87 3.13 14.22
CA GLU A 3 -7.72 1.90 13.42
C GLU A 3 -6.42 1.85 12.62
N ILE A 4 -5.91 2.97 12.09
CA ILE A 4 -4.70 2.97 11.24
C ILE A 4 -3.44 2.80 12.11
N GLU A 5 -3.44 3.36 13.32
CA GLU A 5 -2.33 3.25 14.27
C GLU A 5 -2.20 1.83 14.83
N LYS A 6 -3.32 1.21 15.21
CA LYS A 6 -3.35 -0.20 15.66
C LYS A 6 -2.85 -1.16 14.58
N LEU A 7 -3.19 -0.84 13.33
CA LEU A 7 -2.77 -1.56 12.14
C LEU A 7 -1.27 -1.39 11.82
N LEU A 8 -0.65 -0.27 12.20
CA LEU A 8 0.79 -0.07 12.06
C LEU A 8 1.58 -0.75 13.20
N GLN A 9 1.05 -0.75 14.42
CA GLN A 9 1.62 -1.51 15.55
C GLN A 9 1.58 -3.03 15.33
N GLU A 10 0.47 -3.54 14.80
CA GLU A 10 0.32 -4.97 14.45
C GLU A 10 1.30 -5.42 13.36
N LEU A 11 1.61 -4.54 12.40
CA LEU A 11 2.62 -4.85 11.38
C LEU A 11 4.05 -4.86 11.95
N ASN A 12 4.31 -4.01 12.95
CA ASN A 12 5.63 -3.92 13.56
C ASN A 12 5.90 -5.13 14.49
N SER A 13 4.90 -5.63 15.21
CA SER A 13 5.08 -6.81 16.08
C SER A 13 5.31 -8.12 15.31
N GLN A 14 4.81 -8.23 14.07
CA GLN A 14 5.02 -9.40 13.21
C GLN A 14 6.41 -9.44 12.55
N LEU A 15 7.13 -8.31 12.54
CA LEU A 15 8.50 -8.20 12.00
C LEU A 15 9.59 -8.51 13.04
N GLU A 16 9.21 -8.72 14.30
CA GLU A 16 10.13 -8.84 15.45
C GLU A 16 10.18 -10.26 16.04
N SER A 17 9.80 -11.29 15.29
CA SER A 17 10.16 -12.67 15.63
C SER A 17 11.60 -12.93 15.18
N PRO A 18 12.51 -13.31 16.08
CA PRO A 18 13.91 -13.58 15.74
C PRO A 18 13.97 -14.72 14.73
N THR A 19 14.63 -14.49 13.59
CA THR A 19 15.04 -15.54 12.67
C THR A 19 16.00 -16.46 13.43
N PRO A 20 15.70 -17.75 13.63
CA PRO A 20 16.73 -18.68 14.05
C PRO A 20 17.65 -18.93 12.86
N ASP A 21 18.94 -18.91 13.16
CA ASP A 21 20.06 -19.05 12.25
C ASP A 21 19.91 -20.20 11.25
N SER A 22 20.38 -19.93 10.04
CA SER A 22 20.58 -20.92 9.00
C SER A 22 21.67 -21.90 9.42
N SER A 23 21.30 -23.15 9.74
CA SER A 23 22.20 -24.30 9.70
C SER A 23 21.40 -25.56 9.32
N GLY A 24 22.01 -26.42 8.50
CA GLY A 24 21.33 -27.40 7.64
C GLY A 24 20.76 -28.65 8.31
N GLY A 25 20.09 -29.47 7.50
CA GLY A 25 19.64 -30.81 7.88
C GLY A 25 18.49 -31.36 7.04
N THR A 26 18.79 -32.35 6.20
CA THR A 26 17.90 -33.16 5.36
C THR A 26 16.95 -34.05 6.19
N SER A 27 15.67 -34.21 5.78
CA SER A 27 15.01 -35.52 5.48
C SER A 27 13.47 -35.49 5.55
N SER A 28 12.85 -35.86 4.43
CA SER A 28 11.64 -36.69 4.20
C SER A 28 10.37 -36.55 5.07
N GLY A 29 9.23 -36.33 4.38
CA GLY A 29 7.89 -36.66 4.88
C GLY A 29 6.76 -36.16 3.96
N SER A 30 6.17 -37.05 3.17
CA SER A 30 5.12 -36.81 2.17
C SER A 30 3.74 -36.47 2.76
N LEU A 31 2.96 -35.61 2.09
CA LEU A 31 1.53 -35.83 1.76
C LEU A 31 0.94 -34.65 0.96
N SER A 32 0.00 -34.99 0.06
CA SER A 32 -0.86 -34.13 -0.78
C SER A 32 -0.30 -33.69 -2.14
N SER A 33 -0.67 -34.47 -3.16
CA SER A 33 -0.58 -34.15 -4.57
C SER A 33 -1.49 -32.96 -4.93
N SER A 34 -1.03 -31.74 -4.67
CA SER A 34 -1.55 -30.58 -5.38
C SER A 34 -0.71 -30.41 -6.65
N ARG A 35 -1.36 -30.38 -7.83
CA ARG A 35 -0.68 -30.05 -9.09
C ARG A 35 0.23 -28.84 -8.84
N PRO A 36 1.55 -28.90 -9.13
CA PRO A 36 2.41 -27.77 -8.90
C PRO A 36 1.84 -26.61 -9.72
N LEU A 37 1.29 -25.60 -9.04
CA LEU A 37 0.88 -24.37 -9.70
C LEU A 37 2.11 -23.93 -10.48
N LYS A 38 2.00 -23.86 -11.82
CA LYS A 38 3.10 -23.45 -12.70
C LYS A 38 3.60 -22.11 -12.18
N ARG A 39 4.71 -22.13 -11.45
CA ARG A 39 5.33 -20.93 -10.90
C ARG A 39 5.70 -20.13 -12.12
N ILE A 40 4.90 -19.12 -12.45
CA ILE A 40 5.25 -18.14 -13.48
C ILE A 40 6.62 -17.65 -13.04
N ARG A 41 7.66 -18.07 -13.79
CA ARG A 41 9.03 -17.67 -13.51
C ARG A 41 9.04 -16.16 -13.73
N ARG A 42 8.87 -15.40 -12.65
CA ARG A 42 9.16 -13.98 -12.66
C ARG A 42 10.62 -13.92 -13.08
N ARG A 43 10.85 -13.37 -14.26
CA ARG A 43 12.19 -13.17 -14.79
C ARG A 43 12.81 -12.14 -13.85
N ASP A 44 13.50 -12.63 -12.82
CA ASP A 44 14.19 -11.79 -11.86
C ASP A 44 15.30 -11.12 -12.65
N PRO A 45 15.28 -9.80 -12.83
CA PRO A 45 16.06 -9.18 -13.89
C PRO A 45 17.58 -9.13 -13.58
N GLY A 46 18.08 -9.94 -12.65
CA GLY A 46 19.50 -10.11 -12.36
C GLY A 46 20.15 -8.93 -11.63
N TYR A 47 19.38 -7.86 -11.37
CA TYR A 47 19.82 -6.70 -10.62
C TYR A 47 18.94 -6.48 -9.38
N ASN A 48 19.57 -6.03 -8.29
CA ASN A 48 18.87 -5.71 -7.05
C ASN A 48 18.05 -4.41 -7.22
N LEU A 49 16.79 -4.57 -7.65
CA LEU A 49 15.82 -3.49 -7.85
C LEU A 49 15.58 -2.66 -6.59
N GLU A 50 15.61 -3.31 -5.42
CA GLU A 50 15.36 -2.65 -4.14
C GLU A 50 16.47 -1.65 -3.83
N ALA A 51 17.72 -2.07 -3.95
CA ALA A 51 18.88 -1.18 -3.77
C ALA A 51 18.90 -0.01 -4.77
N GLN A 52 18.41 -0.20 -6.01
CA GLN A 52 18.30 0.90 -6.97
C GLN A 52 17.17 1.88 -6.60
N LEU A 53 16.02 1.37 -6.14
CA LEU A 53 14.92 2.21 -5.69
C LEU A 53 15.30 3.06 -4.49
N GLU A 54 16.02 2.50 -3.52
CA GLU A 54 16.55 3.26 -2.39
C GLU A 54 17.41 4.43 -2.85
N LYS A 55 18.33 4.19 -3.78
CA LYS A 55 19.20 5.25 -4.32
C LYS A 55 18.39 6.36 -4.98
N LEU A 56 17.35 6.01 -5.75
CA LEU A 56 16.49 6.97 -6.43
C LEU A 56 15.59 7.76 -5.47
N THR A 57 15.09 7.14 -4.40
CA THR A 57 14.15 7.76 -3.46
C THR A 57 14.81 8.50 -2.30
N GLY A 58 16.14 8.41 -2.15
CA GLY A 58 16.89 8.99 -1.02
C GLY A 58 16.93 8.09 0.23
N GLY A 59 16.82 6.79 0.03
CA GLY A 59 16.84 5.75 1.06
C GLY A 59 15.45 5.39 1.60
N VAL A 60 14.41 5.47 0.77
CA VAL A 60 13.03 5.06 1.13
C VAL A 60 12.67 3.76 0.42
N ASN A 61 12.37 2.72 1.20
CA ASN A 61 11.89 1.44 0.69
C ASN A 61 10.37 1.40 0.57
N LEU A 62 9.87 1.50 -0.66
CA LEU A 62 8.45 1.34 -0.97
C LEU A 62 7.99 -0.13 -0.90
N SER A 63 8.92 -1.09 -1.01
CA SER A 63 8.64 -2.53 -0.93
C SER A 63 8.21 -2.99 0.47
N VAL A 64 8.46 -2.19 1.51
CA VAL A 64 7.98 -2.45 2.89
C VAL A 64 6.45 -2.38 2.97
N LEU A 65 5.80 -1.68 2.04
CA LEU A 65 4.35 -1.60 2.02
C LEU A 65 3.72 -2.91 1.58
N PRO A 66 2.63 -3.35 2.25
CA PRO A 66 1.98 -4.61 1.90
C PRO A 66 1.39 -4.53 0.48
N GLY A 67 1.59 -5.59 -0.30
CA GLY A 67 1.09 -5.67 -1.68
C GLY A 67 1.89 -4.89 -2.72
N MET A 68 2.95 -4.18 -2.30
CA MET A 68 3.92 -3.58 -3.21
C MET A 68 5.04 -4.59 -3.51
N THR A 69 5.52 -4.57 -4.75
CA THR A 69 6.70 -5.31 -5.19
C THR A 69 7.70 -4.30 -5.71
N SER A 70 8.99 -4.62 -5.71
CA SER A 70 10.03 -3.72 -6.24
C SER A 70 9.72 -3.27 -7.67
N TYR A 71 9.18 -4.15 -8.50
CA TYR A 71 8.71 -3.82 -9.85
C TYR A 71 7.54 -2.82 -9.86
N ASN A 72 6.49 -3.07 -9.07
CA ASN A 72 5.34 -2.17 -8.99
C ASN A 72 5.73 -0.81 -8.42
N SER A 73 6.64 -0.78 -7.45
CA SER A 73 7.19 0.43 -6.86
C SER A 73 7.96 1.26 -7.90
N LEU A 74 8.78 0.61 -8.73
CA LEU A 74 9.49 1.27 -9.82
C LEU A 74 8.54 1.86 -10.85
N GLN A 75 7.57 1.09 -11.32
CA GLN A 75 6.60 1.55 -12.31
C GLN A 75 5.76 2.71 -11.76
N LEU A 76 5.38 2.64 -10.49
CA LEU A 76 4.69 3.73 -9.81
C LEU A 76 5.57 4.99 -9.70
N LEU A 77 6.84 4.83 -9.36
CA LEU A 77 7.79 5.93 -9.24
C LEU A 77 8.08 6.58 -10.61
N ALA A 78 8.11 5.79 -11.69
CA ALA A 78 8.28 6.29 -13.05
C ALA A 78 7.14 7.22 -13.47
N GLU A 79 5.93 7.02 -12.98
CA GLU A 79 4.78 7.87 -13.29
C GLU A 79 4.64 9.09 -12.38
N ILE A 80 4.86 8.91 -11.08
CA ILE A 80 4.64 9.97 -10.09
C ILE A 80 5.88 10.89 -10.01
N GLY A 81 7.07 10.31 -10.15
CA GLY A 81 8.34 10.94 -9.82
C GLY A 81 8.69 10.80 -8.34
N THR A 82 9.91 11.21 -7.99
CA THR A 82 10.45 11.21 -6.61
C THR A 82 10.08 12.45 -5.81
N ASP A 83 9.61 13.50 -6.49
CA ASP A 83 9.24 14.77 -5.88
C ASP A 83 7.73 14.87 -5.64
N MET A 84 7.34 14.88 -4.37
CA MET A 84 5.94 15.03 -3.94
C MET A 84 5.52 16.50 -3.77
N SER A 85 6.41 17.47 -4.00
CA SER A 85 6.12 18.91 -3.87
C SER A 85 4.98 19.36 -4.80
N ARG A 86 4.79 18.67 -5.93
CA ARG A 86 3.72 18.87 -6.92
C ARG A 86 2.32 18.79 -6.31
N TRP A 87 2.15 18.05 -5.21
CA TRP A 87 0.89 17.95 -4.49
C TRP A 87 1.06 18.51 -3.07
N LEU A 88 0.31 19.57 -2.76
CA LEU A 88 0.36 20.22 -1.44
C LEU A 88 -0.05 19.26 -0.31
N THR A 89 -1.07 18.43 -0.57
CA THR A 89 -1.58 17.44 0.40
C THR A 89 -1.85 16.08 -0.24
N GLU A 90 -1.88 15.04 0.59
CA GLU A 90 -2.27 13.67 0.23
C GLU A 90 -3.66 13.58 -0.43
N LYS A 91 -4.56 14.53 -0.14
CA LYS A 91 -5.89 14.62 -0.77
C LYS A 91 -5.78 15.00 -2.24
N HIS A 92 -4.86 15.91 -2.59
CA HIS A 92 -4.60 16.28 -3.98
C HIS A 92 -4.00 15.11 -4.75
N PHE A 93 -3.06 14.40 -4.14
CA PHE A 93 -2.45 13.20 -4.74
C PHE A 93 -3.48 12.09 -5.00
N THR A 94 -4.32 11.76 -4.01
CA THR A 94 -5.36 10.73 -4.17
C THR A 94 -6.49 11.14 -5.12
N SER A 95 -6.76 12.43 -5.24
CA SER A 95 -7.69 12.99 -6.24
C SER A 95 -7.13 12.86 -7.65
N TRP A 96 -5.84 13.18 -7.85
CA TRP A 96 -5.13 13.02 -9.12
C TRP A 96 -5.09 11.56 -9.59
N LEU A 97 -4.93 10.61 -8.66
CA LEU A 97 -5.03 9.18 -8.95
C LEU A 97 -6.47 8.69 -9.23
N GLY A 98 -7.49 9.51 -9.02
CA GLY A 98 -8.89 9.11 -9.21
C GLY A 98 -9.38 8.11 -8.15
N LEU A 99 -8.70 8.03 -7.00
CA LEU A 99 -9.06 7.16 -5.87
C LEU A 99 -10.00 7.87 -4.90
N SER A 100 -10.21 9.18 -5.06
CA SER A 100 -11.11 9.94 -4.21
C SER A 100 -12.58 9.71 -4.59
N PRO A 101 -13.48 9.52 -3.58
CA PRO A 101 -14.91 9.48 -3.87
C PRO A 101 -15.31 10.82 -4.52
N GLY A 102 -16.03 10.73 -5.63
CA GLY A 102 -16.60 11.92 -6.25
C GLY A 102 -17.70 12.50 -5.37
N SER A 103 -17.77 13.82 -5.31
CA SER A 103 -18.90 14.55 -4.76
C SER A 103 -19.72 15.12 -5.91
N HIS A 104 -20.97 14.66 -6.07
CA HIS A 104 -21.90 15.27 -7.02
C HIS A 104 -23.04 15.93 -6.25
N SER A 105 -23.05 17.26 -6.21
CA SER A 105 -24.12 18.04 -5.58
C SER A 105 -24.68 19.00 -6.62
N SER A 106 -25.96 18.82 -6.96
CA SER A 106 -26.72 19.75 -7.80
C SER A 106 -27.69 20.50 -6.89
N GLY A 107 -27.21 21.56 -6.24
CA GLY A 107 -27.99 22.36 -5.29
C GLY A 107 -28.52 21.53 -4.12
N LYS A 108 -29.85 21.42 -4.00
CA LYS A 108 -30.52 20.76 -2.86
C LYS A 108 -30.46 19.22 -2.88
N LYS A 109 -30.04 18.60 -3.98
CA LYS A 109 -29.99 17.13 -4.12
C LYS A 109 -28.56 16.61 -4.15
N LYS A 110 -28.28 15.58 -3.33
CA LYS A 110 -27.04 14.80 -3.39
C LYS A 110 -27.18 13.76 -4.51
N GLY A 111 -26.33 13.86 -5.53
CA GLY A 111 -26.26 12.92 -6.64
C GLY A 111 -25.50 11.64 -6.28
N LYS A 112 -25.34 10.75 -7.26
CA LYS A 112 -24.61 9.48 -7.07
C LYS A 112 -23.10 9.74 -6.95
N ASN A 113 -22.54 9.40 -5.80
CA ASN A 113 -21.10 9.54 -5.53
C ASN A 113 -20.33 8.35 -6.13
N ARG A 114 -19.80 8.52 -7.34
CA ARG A 114 -18.90 7.56 -7.99
C ARG A 114 -17.48 8.10 -8.00
N THR A 115 -16.50 7.24 -7.76
CA THR A 115 -15.08 7.58 -8.02
C THR A 115 -14.89 7.84 -9.51
N LYS A 116 -14.15 8.90 -9.83
CA LYS A 116 -13.83 9.25 -11.22
C LYS A 116 -13.07 8.10 -11.88
N ARG A 117 -13.42 7.77 -13.12
CA ARG A 117 -12.66 6.82 -13.94
C ARG A 117 -11.48 7.60 -14.54
N LEU A 118 -10.34 7.59 -13.85
CA LEU A 118 -9.10 8.13 -14.40
C LEU A 118 -8.25 6.96 -14.89
N GLY A 119 -7.67 7.09 -16.08
CA GLY A 119 -6.89 6.05 -16.75
C GLY A 119 -5.39 6.06 -16.40
N THR A 120 -5.01 6.60 -15.23
CA THR A 120 -3.59 6.65 -14.85
C THR A 120 -3.10 5.25 -14.48
N ASN A 121 -1.95 4.87 -15.01
CA ASN A 121 -1.40 3.54 -14.79
C ASN A 121 -0.95 3.35 -13.32
N ALA A 122 -0.54 4.43 -12.64
CA ALA A 122 -0.34 4.51 -11.20
C ALA A 122 -1.58 4.07 -10.40
N SER A 123 -2.77 4.52 -10.80
CA SER A 123 -4.01 4.11 -10.14
C SER A 123 -4.31 2.63 -10.35
N THR A 124 -3.99 2.10 -11.53
CA THR A 124 -4.14 0.68 -11.88
C THR A 124 -3.21 -0.19 -11.05
N ILE A 125 -1.93 0.18 -10.95
CA ILE A 125 -0.93 -0.51 -10.11
C ILE A 125 -1.40 -0.58 -8.67
N LEU A 126 -1.88 0.54 -8.12
CA LEU A 126 -2.36 0.60 -6.73
C LEU A 126 -3.62 -0.24 -6.51
N ARG A 127 -4.51 -0.34 -7.51
CA ARG A 127 -5.70 -1.21 -7.44
C ARG A 127 -5.32 -2.69 -7.50
N ILE A 128 -4.33 -3.05 -8.31
CA ILE A 128 -3.78 -4.41 -8.38
C ILE A 128 -3.12 -4.78 -7.04
N ALA A 129 -2.29 -3.88 -6.50
CA ALA A 129 -1.69 -4.04 -5.17
C ALA A 129 -2.77 -4.23 -4.09
N ALA A 130 -3.78 -3.36 -4.06
CA ALA A 130 -4.89 -3.44 -3.11
C ALA A 130 -5.66 -4.76 -3.19
N ARG A 131 -5.87 -5.32 -4.38
CA ARG A 131 -6.51 -6.63 -4.54
C ARG A 131 -5.67 -7.76 -3.92
N ASN A 132 -4.35 -7.70 -4.07
CA ASN A 132 -3.43 -8.67 -3.45
C ASN A 132 -3.41 -8.54 -1.93
N ILE A 133 -3.44 -7.30 -1.41
CA ILE A 133 -3.51 -7.01 0.04
C ILE A 133 -4.71 -7.71 0.69
N GLY A 134 -5.85 -7.77 0.02
CA GLY A 134 -7.06 -8.42 0.56
C GLY A 134 -6.86 -9.89 0.97
N ARG A 135 -5.90 -10.59 0.35
CA ARG A 135 -5.56 -11.99 0.64
C ARG A 135 -4.51 -12.14 1.76
N SER A 136 -3.85 -11.05 2.13
CA SER A 136 -2.80 -11.04 3.14
C SER A 136 -3.36 -10.86 4.56
N LYS A 137 -2.66 -11.40 5.56
CA LYS A 137 -2.96 -11.22 7.00
C LYS A 137 -2.39 -9.91 7.54
N THR A 138 -2.45 -8.86 6.74
CA THR A 138 -1.98 -7.53 7.12
C THR A 138 -3.14 -6.69 7.62
N ALA A 139 -2.78 -5.63 8.30
CA ALA A 139 -3.64 -4.54 8.66
C ALA A 139 -4.54 -4.00 7.53
N LEU A 140 -3.93 -3.64 6.40
CA LEU A 140 -4.69 -3.17 5.25
C LEU A 140 -5.56 -4.30 4.65
N GLY A 141 -5.15 -5.55 4.82
CA GLY A 141 -5.97 -6.73 4.48
C GLY A 141 -7.22 -6.85 5.34
N SER A 142 -7.14 -6.60 6.65
CA SER A 142 -8.32 -6.63 7.53
C SER A 142 -9.30 -5.50 7.19
N PHE A 143 -8.78 -4.30 6.88
CA PHE A 143 -9.59 -3.20 6.35
C PHE A 143 -10.29 -3.56 5.04
N TYR A 144 -9.56 -4.14 4.08
CA TYR A 144 -10.13 -4.59 2.81
C TYR A 144 -11.28 -5.56 3.05
N ARG A 145 -11.07 -6.59 3.87
CA ARG A 145 -12.08 -7.60 4.19
C ARG A 145 -13.33 -6.97 4.80
N ARG A 146 -13.16 -6.09 5.79
CA ARG A 146 -14.27 -5.37 6.43
C ARG A 146 -15.09 -4.54 5.45
N ILE A 147 -14.45 -3.84 4.51
CA ILE A 147 -15.18 -3.05 3.52
C ILE A 147 -15.84 -3.95 2.48
N SER A 148 -15.19 -5.05 2.09
CA SER A 148 -15.75 -6.01 1.12
C SER A 148 -16.96 -6.80 1.65
N THR A 149 -17.15 -6.89 2.97
CA THR A 149 -18.35 -7.49 3.56
C THR A 149 -19.51 -6.49 3.66
N ILE A 150 -19.22 -5.19 3.80
CA ILE A 150 -20.24 -4.13 3.94
C ILE A 150 -20.68 -3.56 2.58
N LYS A 151 -19.79 -3.59 1.58
CA LYS A 151 -19.99 -3.01 0.24
C LYS A 151 -19.54 -3.97 -0.85
N ASP A 152 -19.43 -3.48 -2.08
CA ASP A 152 -18.91 -4.24 -3.21
C ASP A 152 -17.37 -4.34 -3.23
N ALA A 153 -16.86 -5.42 -3.82
CA ALA A 153 -15.42 -5.63 -3.99
C ALA A 153 -14.69 -4.49 -4.71
N PRO A 154 -15.21 -3.88 -5.81
CA PRO A 154 -14.54 -2.75 -6.46
C PRO A 154 -14.41 -1.52 -5.56
N THR A 155 -15.39 -1.28 -4.69
CA THR A 155 -15.35 -0.20 -3.71
C THR A 155 -14.31 -0.48 -2.64
N ALA A 156 -14.22 -1.72 -2.16
CA ALA A 156 -13.17 -2.15 -1.22
C ALA A 156 -11.76 -1.99 -1.81
N ILE A 157 -11.56 -2.39 -3.07
CA ILE A 157 -10.28 -2.20 -3.79
C ILE A 157 -9.94 -0.72 -3.85
N THR A 158 -10.88 0.14 -4.25
CA THR A 158 -10.61 1.58 -4.40
C THR A 158 -10.33 2.26 -3.06
N ALA A 159 -11.06 1.90 -2.01
CA ALA A 159 -10.84 2.42 -0.66
C ALA A 159 -9.47 1.99 -0.09
N THR A 160 -9.07 0.75 -0.34
CA THR A 160 -7.77 0.21 0.10
C THR A 160 -6.63 0.83 -0.69
N ALA A 161 -6.78 0.97 -2.02
CA ALA A 161 -5.82 1.68 -2.87
C ALA A 161 -5.64 3.13 -2.43
N ARG A 162 -6.72 3.83 -2.03
CA ARG A 162 -6.64 5.19 -1.47
C ARG A 162 -5.78 5.22 -0.21
N LYS A 163 -5.98 4.29 0.74
CA LYS A 163 -5.15 4.21 1.96
C LYS A 163 -3.68 3.95 1.62
N LEU A 164 -3.43 3.04 0.68
CA LEU A 164 -2.08 2.72 0.22
C LEU A 164 -1.39 3.95 -0.41
N ALA A 165 -2.12 4.71 -1.23
CA ALA A 165 -1.62 5.94 -1.83
C ALA A 165 -1.24 7.00 -0.80
N VAL A 166 -2.03 7.17 0.27
CA VAL A 166 -1.70 8.10 1.37
C VAL A 166 -0.41 7.68 2.07
N LEU A 167 -0.22 6.38 2.32
CA LEU A 167 1.02 5.87 2.92
C LEU A 167 2.24 6.16 2.03
N ILE A 168 2.12 5.94 0.71
CA ILE A 168 3.19 6.20 -0.25
C ILE A 168 3.54 7.69 -0.30
N TYR A 169 2.53 8.56 -0.36
CA TYR A 169 2.75 10.02 -0.33
C TYR A 169 3.50 10.46 0.94
N ASN A 170 3.09 9.93 2.10
CA ASN A 170 3.72 10.27 3.37
C ASN A 170 5.15 9.70 3.46
N LEU A 171 5.40 8.50 2.95
CA LEU A 171 6.76 7.95 2.83
C LEU A 171 7.66 8.84 1.98
N LEU A 172 7.19 9.26 0.81
CA LEU A 172 7.99 10.04 -0.14
C LEU A 172 8.16 11.51 0.25
N LYS A 173 7.18 12.10 0.94
CA LYS A 173 7.24 13.50 1.39
C LYS A 173 8.11 13.68 2.63
N PHE A 174 7.98 12.78 3.61
CA PHE A 174 8.70 12.89 4.88
C PHE A 174 10.01 12.09 4.90
N LYS A 175 10.31 11.35 3.83
CA LYS A 175 11.54 10.63 3.44
C LYS A 175 12.29 9.78 4.47
N LYS A 176 11.92 9.75 5.75
CA LYS A 176 12.52 8.89 6.79
C LYS A 176 11.90 9.04 8.18
N ASN A 177 10.72 9.65 8.30
CA ASN A 177 10.20 9.99 9.63
C ASN A 177 8.72 9.73 9.86
N ILE A 178 8.23 8.57 9.40
CA ILE A 178 6.88 8.12 9.77
C ILE A 178 6.77 7.91 11.29
N MET A 179 7.83 7.41 11.94
CA MET A 179 7.86 7.26 13.40
C MET A 179 7.80 8.58 14.18
N SER A 180 8.51 9.66 13.78
CA SER A 180 8.34 10.95 14.51
C SER A 180 7.10 11.74 14.09
N LEU A 181 6.57 11.55 12.87
CA LEU A 181 5.36 12.24 12.43
C LEU A 181 4.12 11.74 13.17
N VAL A 182 4.04 10.43 13.45
CA VAL A 182 3.02 9.86 14.38
C VAL A 182 3.14 10.54 15.74
N ARG A 183 4.36 10.71 16.26
CA ARG A 183 4.62 11.40 17.53
C ARG A 183 4.27 12.90 17.53
N LYS A 184 4.39 13.60 16.40
CA LYS A 184 4.01 15.02 16.24
C LYS A 184 2.50 15.21 16.08
N ASN A 185 1.83 14.37 15.29
CA ASN A 185 0.37 14.46 15.10
C ASN A 185 -0.43 13.99 16.32
N MET A 186 0.14 13.16 17.20
CA MET A 186 -0.47 12.86 18.50
C MET A 186 -0.52 14.07 19.44
N LYS A 187 0.43 15.02 19.35
CA LYS A 187 0.42 16.22 20.20
C LYS A 187 -0.62 17.25 19.76
N THR A 188 -0.89 17.35 18.46
CA THR A 188 -1.84 18.33 17.92
C THR A 188 -3.31 17.97 18.16
N VAL A 189 -3.61 16.70 18.46
CA VAL A 189 -4.99 16.19 18.65
C VAL A 189 -5.38 16.12 20.14
N ILE A 190 -4.42 16.25 21.06
CA ILE A 190 -4.67 16.19 22.52
C ILE A 190 -4.79 17.61 23.13
N THR A 191 -4.60 18.67 22.35
CA THR A 191 -4.66 20.08 22.82
C THR A 191 -5.67 20.93 22.05
N SER A 192 -6.73 20.33 21.51
CA SER A 192 -7.87 21.02 20.87
C SER A 192 -9.15 20.27 21.19
#